data_AF-A0A166QSA2-F1
#
_entry.id   AF-A0A166QSA2-F1
#
_cell.length_a   1.000
_cell.length_b   1.000
_cell.length_c   1.000
_cell.angle_alpha   90.00
_cell.angle_beta   90.00
_cell.angle_gamma   90.00
#
_symmetry.space_group_name_H-M   'P 1'
#
loop_
_entity.id
_entity.type
_entity.pdbx_description
1 polymer ?
#
loop_
_entity_poly.entity_id
_entity_poly.type
_entity_poly.pdbx_seq_one_letter_code
_entity_poly.pdbx_strand_id
1 'polypeptide(L)'
;MSTTTEKLLAFLSYFSVFFAPVLFPLIVWLVAPQPVSTHGKKALIYHILPTVFSIIAFACFMVLFNTSGAVLTTLLVIVIIITIVGSLYYLVYNLYAGIKVLVVDQL
;
A
#
# COMPACT_ATOMS: atom_id res chain seq x y z
N MET A 1 -12.15 0.37 25.32
CA MET A 1 -12.75 -0.51 24.30
C MET A 1 -13.07 0.32 23.09
N SER A 2 -12.44 0.02 21.95
CA SER A 2 -12.79 0.64 20.68
C SER A 2 -14.16 0.14 20.22
N THR A 3 -14.95 1.03 19.63
CA THR A 3 -16.27 0.68 19.11
C THR A 3 -16.15 -0.14 17.83
N THR A 4 -17.21 -0.89 17.49
CA THR A 4 -17.30 -1.59 16.20
C THR A 4 -17.10 -0.64 15.02
N THR A 5 -17.61 0.59 15.12
CA THR A 5 -17.48 1.64 14.10
C THR A 5 -16.03 2.09 13.92
N GLU A 6 -15.31 2.30 15.02
CA GLU A 6 -13.89 2.67 14.98
C GLU A 6 -13.04 1.56 14.34
N LYS A 7 -13.30 0.30 14.72
CA LYS A 7 -12.64 -0.86 14.11
C LYS A 7 -12.96 -0.98 12.62
N LEU A 8 -14.19 -0.72 12.22
CA LEU A 8 -14.61 -0.76 10.82
C LEU A 8 -13.93 0.33 10.00
N LEU A 9 -13.86 1.58 10.48
CA LEU A 9 -13.15 2.67 9.80
C LEU A 9 -11.65 2.37 9.65
N ALA A 10 -11.03 1.85 10.71
CA ALA A 10 -9.62 1.46 10.67
C ALA A 10 -9.39 0.29 9.69
N PHE A 11 -10.25 -0.73 9.69
CA PHE A 11 -10.21 -1.84 8.70
C PHE A 11 -10.34 -1.31 7.27
N LEU A 12 -11.34 -0.49 6.99
CA LEU A 12 -11.59 0.07 5.66
C LEU A 12 -10.44 0.95 5.18
N SER A 13 -9.70 1.59 6.09
CA SER A 13 -8.51 2.36 5.72
C SER A 13 -7.47 1.46 5.05
N TYR A 14 -7.21 0.28 5.61
CA TYR A 14 -6.30 -0.69 4.99
C TYR A 14 -6.92 -1.37 3.75
N PHE A 15 -8.21 -1.69 3.78
CA PHE A 15 -8.91 -2.37 2.68
C PHE A 15 -9.20 -1.45 1.48
N SER A 16 -9.03 -0.14 1.64
CA SER A 16 -9.23 0.85 0.58
C SER A 16 -8.33 0.67 -0.64
N VAL A 17 -7.30 -0.19 -0.57
CA VAL A 17 -6.49 -0.60 -1.73
C VAL A 17 -7.34 -1.02 -2.94
N PHE A 18 -8.53 -1.57 -2.69
CA PHE A 18 -9.41 -2.10 -3.73
C PHE A 18 -10.39 -1.08 -4.34
N PHE A 19 -10.62 0.08 -3.70
CA PHE A 19 -11.66 1.02 -4.15
C PHE A 19 -11.28 2.50 -4.08
N ALA A 20 -10.47 2.92 -3.11
CA ALA A 20 -10.06 4.33 -2.94
C ALA A 20 -8.73 4.44 -2.16
N PRO A 21 -7.62 3.90 -2.70
CA PRO A 21 -6.36 3.68 -1.97
C PRO A 21 -5.76 4.94 -1.32
N VAL A 22 -5.99 6.11 -1.90
CA VAL A 22 -5.45 7.38 -1.37
C VAL A 22 -6.54 8.19 -0.68
N LEU A 23 -7.69 8.37 -1.34
CA LEU A 23 -8.73 9.28 -0.88
C LEU A 23 -9.32 8.83 0.47
N PHE A 24 -9.64 7.55 0.62
CA PHE A 24 -10.32 7.06 1.81
C PHE A 24 -9.41 7.11 3.06
N PRO A 25 -8.17 6.60 3.04
CA PRO A 25 -7.26 6.70 4.20
C PRO A 25 -6.90 8.14 4.56
N LEU A 26 -6.83 9.03 3.56
CA LEU A 26 -6.59 10.46 3.77
C LEU A 26 -7.75 11.10 4.55
N ILE A 27 -8.99 10.83 4.15
CA ILE A 27 -10.17 11.34 4.86
C ILE A 27 -10.19 10.81 6.30
N VAL A 28 -9.95 9.51 6.50
CA VAL A 28 -9.92 8.92 7.85
C VAL A 28 -8.81 9.53 8.70
N TRP A 29 -7.62 9.75 8.13
CA TRP A 29 -6.52 10.38 8.85
C TRP A 29 -6.85 11.80 9.31
N LEU A 30 -7.50 12.60 8.47
CA LEU A 30 -7.81 14.01 8.75
C LEU A 30 -9.02 14.22 9.64
N VAL A 31 -10.05 13.36 9.51
CA VAL A 31 -11.37 13.60 10.13
C VAL A 31 -11.59 12.74 11.38
N ALA A 32 -11.05 11.51 11.43
CA ALA A 32 -11.31 10.62 12.55
C ALA A 32 -10.49 11.02 13.79
N PRO A 33 -11.00 10.80 15.02
CA PRO A 33 -10.21 10.95 16.23
C PRO A 33 -9.17 9.82 16.37
N GLN A 34 -8.22 10.01 17.30
CA GLN A 34 -7.36 8.92 17.73
C GLN A 34 -8.17 7.86 18.49
N PRO A 35 -7.85 6.56 18.36
CA PRO A 35 -6.70 5.98 17.64
C PRO A 35 -6.93 5.73 16.13
N VAL A 36 -8.16 5.87 15.62
CA VAL A 36 -8.55 5.53 14.23
C VAL A 36 -7.74 6.33 13.19
N SER A 37 -7.49 7.62 13.45
CA SER A 37 -6.65 8.49 12.61
C SER A 37 -5.28 7.89 12.30
N THR A 38 -4.66 7.20 13.28
CA THR A 38 -3.34 6.58 13.11
C THR A 38 -3.37 5.43 12.10
N HIS A 39 -4.47 4.68 12.02
CA HIS A 39 -4.65 3.65 11.00
C HIS A 39 -4.84 4.23 9.60
N GLY A 40 -5.58 5.35 9.48
CA GLY A 40 -5.67 6.12 8.24
C GLY A 40 -4.29 6.53 7.72
N LYS A 41 -3.45 7.12 8.58
CA LYS A 41 -2.08 7.51 8.23
C LYS A 41 -1.21 6.32 7.79
N LYS A 42 -1.24 5.22 8.56
CA LYS A 42 -0.45 4.01 8.26
C LYS A 42 -0.88 3.38 6.93
N ALA A 43 -2.19 3.21 6.72
CA ALA A 43 -2.72 2.67 5.48
C ALA A 43 -2.29 3.51 4.27
N LEU A 44 -2.36 4.84 4.38
CA LEU A 44 -1.93 5.76 3.32
C LEU A 44 -0.47 5.53 2.91
N ILE A 45 0.44 5.37 3.89
CA ILE A 45 1.86 5.05 3.62
C ILE A 45 1.99 3.71 2.87
N TYR A 46 1.27 2.69 3.31
CA TYR A 46 1.30 1.37 2.67
C TYR A 46 0.66 1.34 1.28
N HIS A 47 -0.19 2.31 0.91
CA HIS A 47 -0.71 2.45 -0.45
C HIS A 47 0.20 3.26 -1.37
N ILE A 48 0.94 4.24 -0.81
CA ILE A 48 1.93 5.01 -1.58
C ILE A 48 3.07 4.11 -2.06
N LEU A 49 3.55 3.18 -1.23
CA LEU A 49 4.69 2.31 -1.57
C LEU A 49 4.46 1.45 -2.83
N PRO A 50 3.33 0.71 -2.97
CA PRO A 50 2.94 0.06 -4.23
C PRO A 50 2.91 0.99 -5.43
N THR A 51 2.44 2.23 -5.24
CA THR A 51 2.37 3.24 -6.32
C THR A 51 3.77 3.64 -6.77
N VAL A 52 4.67 3.92 -5.82
CA VAL A 52 6.08 4.25 -6.11
C VAL A 52 6.78 3.09 -6.82
N PHE A 53 6.59 1.86 -6.33
CA PHE A 53 7.14 0.66 -6.98
C PHE A 53 6.60 0.46 -8.39
N SER A 54 5.31 0.74 -8.62
CA SER A 54 4.70 0.65 -9.95
C SER A 54 5.29 1.69 -10.92
N ILE A 55 5.54 2.91 -10.44
CA ILE A 55 6.20 3.97 -11.23
C ILE A 55 7.63 3.56 -11.60
N ILE A 56 8.40 3.02 -10.65
CA ILE A 56 9.77 2.54 -10.90
C ILE A 56 9.75 1.40 -11.92
N ALA A 57 8.88 0.40 -11.72
CA ALA A 57 8.74 -0.72 -12.64
C ALA A 57 8.40 -0.23 -14.06
N PHE A 58 7.47 0.71 -14.18
CA PHE A 58 7.07 1.30 -15.45
C PHE A 58 8.22 2.07 -16.11
N ALA A 59 8.96 2.89 -15.36
CA ALA A 59 10.13 3.59 -15.88
C ALA A 59 11.21 2.63 -16.38
N CYS A 60 11.53 1.57 -15.61
CA CYS A 60 12.45 0.53 -16.02
C CYS A 60 11.97 -0.21 -17.28
N PHE A 61 10.67 -0.48 -17.38
CA PHE A 61 10.06 -1.11 -18.55
C PHE A 61 10.20 -0.24 -19.80
N MET A 62 9.97 1.09 -19.71
CA MET A 62 10.18 2.01 -20.83
C MET A 62 11.64 2.03 -21.31
N VAL A 63 12.59 2.00 -20.39
CA VAL A 63 14.03 1.94 -20.74
C VAL A 63 14.39 0.60 -21.37
N LEU A 64 13.78 -0.50 -20.90
CA LEU A 64 14.04 -1.86 -21.40
C LEU A 64 13.85 -1.99 -22.91
N PHE A 65 12.85 -1.34 -23.51
CA PHE A 65 12.62 -1.37 -24.96
C PHE A 65 13.64 -0.59 -25.79
N ASN A 66 14.40 0.29 -25.16
CA ASN A 66 15.35 1.18 -25.83
C ASN A 66 16.81 0.77 -25.60
N THR A 67 17.07 -0.30 -24.84
CA THR A 67 18.41 -0.80 -24.56
C THR A 67 18.73 -2.05 -25.37
N SER A 68 19.98 -2.14 -25.84
CA SER A 68 20.55 -3.31 -26.52
C SER A 68 21.71 -3.94 -25.73
N GLY A 69 22.07 -3.40 -24.56
CA GLY A 69 23.14 -3.93 -23.70
C GLY A 69 22.66 -5.06 -22.77
N ALA A 70 23.22 -6.26 -22.93
CA ALA A 70 22.82 -7.46 -22.17
C ALA A 70 22.89 -7.30 -20.64
N VAL A 71 23.93 -6.63 -20.14
CA VAL A 71 24.10 -6.37 -18.69
C VAL A 71 23.01 -5.44 -18.16
N LEU A 72 22.75 -4.32 -18.85
CA LEU A 72 21.72 -3.36 -18.45
C LEU A 72 20.31 -3.98 -18.52
N THR A 73 20.02 -4.74 -19.57
CA THR A 73 18.77 -5.50 -19.71
C THR A 73 18.54 -6.43 -18.53
N THR A 74 19.56 -7.20 -18.13
CA THR A 74 19.47 -8.13 -16.99
C THR A 74 19.18 -7.38 -15.68
N LEU A 75 19.88 -6.27 -15.43
CA LEU A 75 19.66 -5.43 -14.25
C LEU A 75 18.25 -4.83 -14.20
N LEU A 76 17.74 -4.29 -15.32
CA LEU A 76 16.40 -3.72 -15.40
C LEU A 76 15.32 -4.77 -15.11
N VAL A 77 15.47 -5.99 -15.65
CA VAL A 77 14.55 -7.09 -15.38
C VAL A 77 14.54 -7.46 -13.89
N ILE A 78 15.72 -7.53 -13.24
CA ILE A 78 15.81 -7.79 -11.80
C ILE A 78 15.08 -6.70 -10.99
N VAL A 79 15.29 -5.43 -11.33
CA VAL A 79 14.62 -4.30 -10.65
C VAL A 79 13.10 -4.36 -10.82
N ILE A 80 12.62 -4.68 -12.02
CA ILE A 80 11.18 -4.87 -12.30
C ILE A 80 10.60 -5.99 -11.44
N ILE A 81 11.29 -7.13 -11.34
CA ILE A 81 10.83 -8.26 -10.51
C ILE A 81 10.76 -7.84 -9.03
N ILE A 82 11.81 -7.19 -8.50
CA ILE A 82 11.86 -6.75 -7.10
C ILE A 82 10.72 -5.77 -6.79
N THR A 83 10.46 -4.81 -7.69
CA THR A 83 9.39 -3.81 -7.50
C THR A 83 8.00 -4.43 -7.57
N ILE A 84 7.76 -5.40 -8.46
CA ILE A 84 6.50 -6.16 -8.52
C ILE A 84 6.29 -6.96 -7.23
N VAL A 85 7.31 -7.71 -6.78
CA VAL A 85 7.24 -8.49 -5.54
C VAL A 85 7.02 -7.59 -4.32
N GLY A 86 7.72 -6.46 -4.26
CA GLY A 86 7.55 -5.46 -3.21
C GLY A 86 6.14 -4.86 -3.20
N SER A 87 5.56 -4.61 -4.38
CA SER A 87 4.20 -4.08 -4.51
C SER A 87 3.17 -5.07 -3.98
N LEU A 88 3.29 -6.34 -4.37
CA LEU A 88 2.45 -7.43 -3.87
C LEU A 88 2.59 -7.61 -2.35
N TYR A 89 3.80 -7.51 -1.82
CA TYR A 89 4.05 -7.58 -0.38
C TYR A 89 3.25 -6.51 0.39
N TYR A 90 3.30 -5.25 -0.04
CA TYR A 90 2.56 -4.17 0.64
C TYR A 90 1.05 -4.28 0.46
N LEU A 91 0.59 -4.80 -0.68
CA LEU A 91 -0.82 -5.11 -0.92
C LEU A 91 -1.31 -6.14 0.11
N VAL A 92 -0.59 -7.26 0.26
CA VAL A 92 -0.91 -8.31 1.26
C VAL A 92 -0.79 -7.78 2.69
N TYR A 93 0.23 -6.96 2.97
CA TYR A 93 0.42 -6.36 4.29
C TYR A 93 -0.77 -5.47 4.70
N ASN A 94 -1.34 -4.70 3.76
CA ASN A 94 -2.56 -3.94 4.01
C ASN A 94 -3.73 -4.87 4.38
N LEU A 95 -3.95 -5.97 3.66
CA LEU A 95 -5.00 -6.93 4.03
C LEU A 95 -4.78 -7.50 5.42
N TYR A 96 -3.55 -7.92 5.72
CA TYR A 96 -3.16 -8.41 7.04
C TYR A 96 -3.46 -7.38 8.13
N ALA A 97 -3.03 -6.12 7.94
CA ALA A 97 -3.23 -5.06 8.92
C ALA A 97 -4.72 -4.73 9.13
N GLY A 98 -5.51 -4.74 8.06
CA GLY A 98 -6.96 -4.59 8.13
C GLY A 98 -7.61 -5.69 8.97
N ILE A 99 -7.32 -6.96 8.68
CA ILE A 99 -7.88 -8.09 9.43
C ILE A 99 -7.44 -8.05 10.90
N LYS A 100 -6.16 -7.74 11.15
CA LYS A 100 -5.60 -7.61 12.50
C LYS A 100 -6.39 -6.60 13.34
N VAL A 101 -6.75 -5.45 12.76
CA VAL A 101 -7.54 -4.40 13.41
C VAL A 101 -8.92 -4.89 13.89
N LEU A 102 -9.55 -5.83 13.18
CA LEU A 102 -10.83 -6.40 13.58
C LEU A 102 -10.70 -7.36 14.76
N VAL A 103 -9.60 -8.13 14.78
CA VAL A 103 -9.35 -9.20 15.76
C VAL A 103 -8.86 -8.65 17.11
N VAL A 104 -8.11 -7.55 17.14
CA VAL A 104 -7.56 -7.01 18.40
C VAL A 104 -8.63 -6.25 19.20
N ASP A 105 -8.68 -6.43 20.52
CA ASP A 105 -9.70 -5.83 21.40
C ASP A 105 -9.62 -4.30 21.53
N GLN A 106 -8.44 -3.72 21.36
CA GLN A 106 -8.18 -2.27 21.41
C GLN A 106 -7.38 -1.82 20.19
N LEU A 107 -7.66 -0.61 19.68
CA LEU A 107 -6.93 0.03 18.58
C LEU A 107 -5.69 0.79 19.10
#